data_AF-A0AAU2JV54-F1
#
_entry.id   AF-A0AAU2JV54-F1
#
_cell.length_a   1.000
_cell.length_b   1.000
_cell.length_c   1.000
_cell.angle_alpha   90.00
_cell.angle_beta   90.00
_cell.angle_gamma   90.00
#
_symmetry.space_group_name_H-M   'P 1'
#
loop_
_entity.id
_entity.type
_entity.pdbx_description
1 polymer ?
#
loop_
_entity_poly.entity_id
_entity_poly.type
_entity_poly.pdbx_seq_one_letter_code
_entity_poly.pdbx_strand_id
1 'polypeptide(L)'
;MTGQKPAGLLDRTRGLLFGAAVGDALGWPQEQRSGIVGGQASRTTAPALAFRPWLRWAGSQYTRYRDPVAAGEYSDDTQLLLATARACLRGDDWQTWLTEVELPAWPLYQRGGGRAVLSACRSWQAGARPWEGQRTKAGAYFNAGANGVAMRIAPHAVHTLTDSSPERLMSRVVADGVLTHGHPRALLGAAVYALAIRHTLRQQDAGEYGDVVLAVADMPQWRDPVLARGALPEGWSAAFTDATGGSFDTAWADTAREMDELLATARSSLERAALANDAQTLAALGCFDKQRNGAGTVSAAAACYLAARSSVRPTMGLLRAAFLDSADTDTLASMTAALLGALHGTDWIAPLMREVQDDACLSRTAAALIEPRPAADATEKERPEVQQAQWLSSLAEDGSTERFVDGRAVTQVRHYSLDSKSQDVTRFALTLDDGQSLYVDRAVKRRGSPALVRQEPPAAPAAAVTRMAVHVRNLAETRKFYGEVLGLPVQERGPVLYVTPWLAVLEMSGPLDTPTAGPLQFTVQTSDPARITTMVEKYNVPVTPRGPRDIPGSLRVIDPDGHEVLVWPVDGRPVA
;
A
#
# COMPACT_ATOMS: atom_id res chain seq x y z
N MET A 1 -31.23 -20.40 -5.93
CA MET A 1 -31.46 -18.95 -6.14
C MET A 1 -30.11 -18.28 -6.17
N THR A 2 -29.64 -17.86 -7.34
CA THR A 2 -28.38 -17.13 -7.49
C THR A 2 -28.51 -15.77 -6.79
N GLY A 3 -27.72 -15.55 -5.74
CA GLY A 3 -27.75 -14.31 -4.97
C GLY A 3 -27.41 -13.11 -5.88
N GLN A 4 -28.32 -12.15 -5.98
CA GLN A 4 -28.13 -10.93 -6.76
C GLN A 4 -26.98 -10.12 -6.15
N LYS A 5 -26.04 -9.62 -6.98
CA LYS A 5 -24.90 -8.82 -6.50
C LYS A 5 -25.40 -7.49 -5.89
N PRO A 6 -24.85 -7.03 -4.76
CA PRO A 6 -25.18 -5.73 -4.18
C PRO A 6 -24.98 -4.57 -5.18
N ALA A 7 -25.82 -3.53 -5.10
CA ALA A 7 -25.64 -2.32 -5.89
C ALA A 7 -24.29 -1.64 -5.54
N GLY A 8 -23.61 -1.06 -6.55
CA GLY A 8 -22.32 -0.40 -6.34
C GLY A 8 -21.17 -1.32 -5.96
N LEU A 9 -21.30 -2.64 -6.08
CA LEU A 9 -20.29 -3.61 -5.63
C LEU A 9 -18.89 -3.35 -6.21
N LEU A 10 -18.79 -2.93 -7.48
CA LEU A 10 -17.50 -2.57 -8.09
C LEU A 10 -16.83 -1.41 -7.38
N ASP A 11 -17.57 -0.33 -7.13
CA ASP A 11 -17.04 0.83 -6.43
C ASP A 11 -16.64 0.49 -5.00
N ARG A 12 -17.43 -0.32 -4.30
CA ARG A 12 -17.14 -0.76 -2.93
C ARG A 12 -15.98 -1.75 -2.84
N THR A 13 -15.79 -2.58 -3.85
CA THR A 13 -14.62 -3.48 -3.92
C THR A 13 -13.35 -2.72 -4.30
N ARG A 14 -13.47 -1.69 -5.14
CA ARG A 14 -12.37 -0.72 -5.36
C ARG A 14 -12.05 0.01 -4.06
N GLY A 15 -13.06 0.53 -3.36
CA GLY A 15 -12.91 1.14 -2.05
C GLY A 15 -12.20 0.21 -1.06
N LEU A 16 -12.55 -1.06 -1.01
CA LEU A 16 -11.89 -2.08 -0.19
C LEU A 16 -10.39 -2.20 -0.50
N LEU A 17 -10.01 -2.44 -1.77
CA LEU A 17 -8.61 -2.66 -2.13
C LEU A 17 -7.77 -1.37 -2.08
N PHE A 18 -8.31 -0.26 -2.57
CA PHE A 18 -7.64 1.04 -2.48
C PHE A 18 -7.56 1.53 -1.04
N GLY A 19 -8.60 1.30 -0.23
CA GLY A 19 -8.60 1.60 1.20
C GLY A 19 -7.47 0.86 1.91
N ALA A 20 -7.31 -0.45 1.64
CA ALA A 20 -6.19 -1.23 2.15
C ALA A 20 -4.84 -0.61 1.75
N ALA A 21 -4.63 -0.36 0.45
CA ALA A 21 -3.37 0.15 -0.07
C ALA A 21 -3.03 1.58 0.42
N VAL A 22 -4.03 2.46 0.49
CA VAL A 22 -3.88 3.82 1.00
C VAL A 22 -3.61 3.81 2.50
N GLY A 23 -4.30 2.95 3.25
CA GLY A 23 -4.08 2.76 4.69
C GLY A 23 -2.66 2.28 4.99
N ASP A 24 -2.24 1.24 4.29
CA ASP A 24 -0.86 0.72 4.32
C ASP A 24 0.16 1.84 4.04
N ALA A 25 0.10 2.47 2.86
CA ALA A 25 1.06 3.49 2.45
C ALA A 25 1.09 4.73 3.38
N LEU A 26 -0.03 5.10 4.02
CA LEU A 26 -0.06 6.17 5.03
C LEU A 26 0.50 5.73 6.39
N GLY A 27 0.19 4.51 6.83
CA GLY A 27 0.55 3.98 8.14
C GLY A 27 1.99 3.51 8.24
N TRP A 28 2.54 2.93 7.17
CA TRP A 28 3.87 2.35 7.14
C TRP A 28 5.01 3.26 7.60
N PRO A 29 5.11 4.54 7.20
CA PRO A 29 6.16 5.42 7.73
C PRO A 29 6.03 5.68 9.25
N GLN A 30 4.85 5.47 9.84
CA GLN A 30 4.59 5.70 11.27
C GLN A 30 4.83 4.46 12.12
N GLU A 31 4.97 3.30 11.50
CA GLU A 31 5.11 2.01 12.18
C GLU A 31 6.46 1.88 12.89
N GLN A 32 6.49 1.21 14.04
CA GLN A 32 7.71 1.13 14.87
C GLN A 32 8.81 0.34 14.18
N ARG A 33 8.46 -0.69 13.38
CA ARG A 33 9.42 -1.57 12.69
C ARG A 33 9.65 -1.19 11.23
N SER A 34 9.07 -0.08 10.77
CA SER A 34 9.24 0.50 9.42
C SER A 34 10.70 0.70 8.98
N GLY A 35 11.62 0.76 9.94
CA GLY A 35 13.04 1.00 9.69
C GLY A 35 13.35 2.44 9.31
N ILE A 36 12.43 3.39 9.54
CA ILE A 36 12.62 4.80 9.17
C ILE A 36 13.96 5.36 9.66
N VAL A 37 14.68 5.99 8.74
CA VAL A 37 15.94 6.67 9.04
C VAL A 37 15.64 7.93 9.85
N GLY A 38 16.35 8.10 10.97
CA GLY A 38 16.12 9.18 11.94
C GLY A 38 15.19 8.81 13.10
N GLY A 39 14.59 7.61 13.09
CA GLY A 39 13.83 7.08 14.22
C GLY A 39 12.59 7.92 14.56
N GLN A 40 12.28 8.07 15.86
CA GLN A 40 11.03 8.71 16.31
C GLN A 40 10.91 10.16 15.84
N ALA A 41 12.01 10.91 15.74
CA ALA A 41 11.96 12.30 15.26
C ALA A 41 11.44 12.41 13.82
N SER A 42 11.74 11.42 12.96
CA SER A 42 11.21 11.35 11.60
C SER A 42 9.75 10.84 11.55
N ARG A 43 9.31 10.10 12.57
CA ARG A 43 7.92 9.62 12.69
C ARG A 43 6.96 10.70 13.15
N THR A 44 7.37 11.52 14.12
CA THR A 44 6.52 12.58 14.68
C THR A 44 6.15 13.59 13.60
N THR A 45 4.95 13.45 13.05
CA THR A 45 4.40 14.30 12.00
C THR A 45 2.91 14.48 12.26
N ALA A 46 2.39 15.67 11.94
CA ALA A 46 0.97 15.94 12.09
C ALA A 46 0.15 14.99 11.19
N PRO A 47 -0.94 14.38 11.69
CA PRO A 47 -1.83 13.57 10.86
C PRO A 47 -2.36 14.38 9.67
N ALA A 48 -2.21 13.83 8.46
CA ALA A 48 -2.65 14.45 7.23
C ALA A 48 -3.04 13.38 6.20
N LEU A 49 -4.05 13.67 5.37
CA LEU A 49 -4.37 12.85 4.20
C LEU A 49 -3.43 13.21 3.04
N ALA A 50 -2.16 12.94 3.23
CA ALA A 50 -1.14 13.14 2.21
C ALA A 50 -0.01 12.14 2.43
N PHE A 51 0.43 11.52 1.35
CA PHE A 51 1.62 10.68 1.40
C PHE A 51 2.88 11.53 1.53
N ARG A 52 3.94 10.92 2.07
CA ARG A 52 5.26 11.54 2.15
C ARG A 52 6.33 10.58 1.67
N PRO A 53 7.35 11.06 0.94
CA PRO A 53 8.53 10.25 0.72
C PRO A 53 9.32 10.13 2.02
N TRP A 54 10.01 9.00 2.20
CA TRP A 54 10.85 8.76 3.36
C TRP A 54 11.97 7.79 3.03
N LEU A 55 12.89 7.60 3.97
CA LEU A 55 14.03 6.71 3.82
C LEU A 55 13.97 5.65 4.91
N ARG A 56 14.22 4.39 4.56
CA ARG A 56 14.24 3.28 5.51
C ARG A 56 15.56 2.52 5.47
N TRP A 57 15.90 1.89 6.59
CA TRP A 57 16.95 0.89 6.67
C TRP A 57 16.43 -0.45 6.17
N ALA A 58 17.01 -0.94 5.08
CA ALA A 58 16.74 -2.26 4.53
C ALA A 58 17.95 -3.18 4.68
N GLY A 59 17.78 -4.47 4.35
CA GLY A 59 18.80 -5.51 4.49
C GLY A 59 18.90 -6.12 5.90
N SER A 60 19.83 -7.06 6.06
CA SER A 60 20.06 -7.73 7.35
C SER A 60 20.83 -6.82 8.33
N GLN A 61 20.92 -7.23 9.59
CA GLN A 61 21.73 -6.53 10.60
C GLN A 61 23.20 -6.33 10.19
N TYR A 62 23.72 -7.17 9.29
CA TYR A 62 25.11 -7.12 8.81
C TYR A 62 25.25 -6.43 7.44
N THR A 63 24.14 -6.13 6.78
CA THR A 63 24.10 -5.71 5.37
C THR A 63 23.09 -4.59 5.17
N ARG A 64 23.10 -3.60 6.06
CA ARG A 64 22.15 -2.49 6.04
C ARG A 64 22.46 -1.51 4.91
N TYR A 65 21.43 -1.13 4.16
CA TYR A 65 21.47 -0.08 3.15
C TYR A 65 20.24 0.83 3.27
N ARG A 66 20.30 1.97 2.61
CA ARG A 66 19.23 2.97 2.59
C ARG A 66 18.31 2.71 1.41
N ASP A 67 17.05 2.41 1.72
CA ASP A 67 15.97 2.14 0.78
C ASP A 67 15.06 3.37 0.72
N PRO A 68 15.07 4.14 -0.39
CA PRO A 68 14.15 5.26 -0.58
C PRO A 68 12.74 4.72 -0.84
N VAL A 69 11.78 5.27 -0.10
CA VAL A 69 10.35 4.98 -0.24
C VAL A 69 9.67 6.22 -0.80
N ALA A 70 9.13 6.12 -2.01
CA ALA A 70 8.41 7.24 -2.63
C ALA A 70 7.06 7.45 -1.94
N ALA A 71 6.50 8.67 -2.08
CA ALA A 71 5.17 8.97 -1.58
C ALA A 71 4.15 8.04 -2.25
N GLY A 72 3.31 7.38 -1.45
CA GLY A 72 2.26 6.47 -1.93
C GLY A 72 2.71 5.02 -2.08
N GLU A 73 3.98 4.68 -1.84
CA GLU A 73 4.44 3.30 -1.86
C GLU A 73 3.95 2.50 -0.65
N TYR A 74 3.48 1.30 -0.91
CA TYR A 74 2.88 0.39 0.07
C TYR A 74 3.87 -0.67 0.57
N SER A 75 3.55 -1.33 1.69
CA SER A 75 4.36 -2.35 2.36
C SER A 75 4.02 -3.78 1.92
N ASP A 76 4.45 -4.77 2.71
CA ASP A 76 4.09 -6.16 2.54
C ASP A 76 2.60 -6.45 2.64
N ASP A 77 1.83 -5.62 3.35
CA ASP A 77 0.38 -5.75 3.47
C ASP A 77 -0.30 -5.76 2.10
N THR A 78 -0.06 -4.72 1.30
CA THR A 78 -0.64 -4.61 -0.04
C THR A 78 0.01 -5.58 -1.04
N GLN A 79 1.31 -5.86 -0.90
CA GLN A 79 1.98 -6.87 -1.74
C GLN A 79 1.32 -8.25 -1.60
N LEU A 80 1.08 -8.67 -0.36
CA LEU A 80 0.47 -9.96 -0.06
C LEU A 80 -1.04 -9.96 -0.33
N LEU A 81 -1.72 -8.83 -0.16
CA LEU A 81 -3.12 -8.65 -0.58
C LEU A 81 -3.27 -8.91 -2.09
N LEU A 82 -2.41 -8.32 -2.92
CA LEU A 82 -2.41 -8.53 -4.37
C LEU A 82 -2.06 -9.97 -4.75
N ALA A 83 -1.11 -10.59 -4.04
CA ALA A 83 -0.76 -12.00 -4.20
C ALA A 83 -1.95 -12.93 -3.90
N THR A 84 -2.63 -12.74 -2.77
CA THR A 84 -3.85 -13.48 -2.42
C THR A 84 -4.97 -13.22 -3.43
N ALA A 85 -5.09 -12.00 -3.95
CA ALA A 85 -6.07 -11.69 -4.99
C ALA A 85 -5.81 -12.46 -6.28
N ARG A 86 -4.57 -12.46 -6.79
CA ARG A 86 -4.20 -13.24 -7.98
C ARG A 86 -4.43 -14.74 -7.78
N ALA A 87 -4.11 -15.28 -6.60
CA ALA A 87 -4.44 -16.65 -6.25
C ALA A 87 -5.96 -16.91 -6.29
N CYS A 88 -6.77 -16.04 -5.69
CA CYS A 88 -8.24 -16.17 -5.73
C CYS A 88 -8.82 -16.18 -7.15
N LEU A 89 -8.19 -15.48 -8.10
CA LEU A 89 -8.60 -15.49 -9.51
C LEU A 89 -8.38 -16.86 -10.19
N ARG A 90 -7.64 -17.79 -9.56
CA ARG A 90 -7.52 -19.19 -10.01
C ARG A 90 -8.66 -20.09 -9.50
N GLY A 91 -9.67 -19.52 -8.83
CA GLY A 91 -10.85 -20.26 -8.39
C GLY A 91 -10.54 -21.24 -7.26
N ASP A 92 -10.69 -22.54 -7.53
CA ASP A 92 -10.45 -23.60 -6.55
C ASP A 92 -8.97 -24.04 -6.51
N ASP A 93 -8.17 -23.76 -7.56
CA ASP A 93 -6.70 -24.00 -7.58
C ASP A 93 -5.88 -22.89 -6.90
N TRP A 94 -6.56 -21.97 -6.20
CA TRP A 94 -5.94 -20.82 -5.54
C TRP A 94 -4.84 -21.22 -4.55
N GLN A 95 -5.03 -22.32 -3.82
CA GLN A 95 -4.10 -22.74 -2.78
C GLN A 95 -2.77 -23.18 -3.41
N THR A 96 -2.85 -24.01 -4.45
CA THR A 96 -1.69 -24.45 -5.26
C THR A 96 -0.96 -23.24 -5.84
N TRP A 97 -1.68 -22.32 -6.47
CA TRP A 97 -1.08 -21.10 -7.04
C TRP A 97 -0.37 -20.25 -5.98
N LEU A 98 -1.01 -20.07 -4.83
CA LEU A 98 -0.43 -19.30 -3.74
C LEU A 98 0.87 -19.94 -3.21
N THR A 99 0.92 -21.27 -3.08
CA THR A 99 2.10 -21.98 -2.54
C THR A 99 3.20 -22.26 -3.56
N GLU A 100 2.88 -22.39 -4.84
CA GLU A 100 3.86 -22.73 -5.89
C GLU A 100 4.40 -21.48 -6.59
N VAL A 101 3.64 -20.38 -6.63
CA VAL A 101 3.96 -19.20 -7.43
C VAL A 101 4.16 -17.97 -6.55
N GLU A 102 3.09 -17.53 -5.87
CA GLU A 102 3.06 -16.23 -5.20
C GLU A 102 3.95 -16.17 -3.95
N LEU A 103 3.75 -17.08 -2.98
CA LEU A 103 4.54 -17.11 -1.74
C LEU A 103 6.03 -17.39 -2.00
N PRO A 104 6.42 -18.31 -2.91
CA PRO A 104 7.82 -18.50 -3.26
C PRO A 104 8.43 -17.25 -3.88
N ALA A 105 7.73 -16.53 -4.77
CA ALA A 105 8.27 -15.36 -5.48
C ALA A 105 8.40 -14.11 -4.60
N TRP A 106 7.47 -13.92 -3.65
CA TRP A 106 7.37 -12.71 -2.83
C TRP A 106 8.67 -12.26 -2.11
N PRO A 107 9.49 -13.15 -1.53
CA PRO A 107 10.77 -12.75 -0.90
C PRO A 107 11.73 -11.97 -1.81
N LEU A 108 11.61 -12.06 -3.14
CA LEU A 108 12.46 -11.31 -4.08
C LEU A 108 12.15 -9.81 -4.09
N TYR A 109 10.91 -9.41 -3.79
CA TYR A 109 10.45 -8.02 -3.87
C TYR A 109 9.81 -7.48 -2.59
N GLN A 110 9.82 -8.28 -1.52
CA GLN A 110 9.22 -7.93 -0.24
C GLN A 110 9.76 -6.60 0.30
N ARG A 111 8.88 -5.79 0.89
CA ARG A 111 9.28 -4.64 1.70
C ARG A 111 8.43 -4.55 2.96
N GLY A 112 9.06 -4.82 4.11
CA GLY A 112 8.36 -4.82 5.41
C GLY A 112 8.08 -6.23 5.93
N GLY A 113 8.35 -7.25 5.11
CA GLY A 113 8.00 -8.64 5.36
C GLY A 113 8.31 -9.16 6.76
N GLY A 114 7.25 -9.60 7.44
CA GLY A 114 7.34 -10.27 8.73
C GLY A 114 8.15 -11.59 8.71
N ARG A 115 8.88 -11.86 9.80
CA ARG A 115 9.73 -13.07 9.94
C ARG A 115 8.96 -14.39 9.72
N ALA A 116 7.73 -14.47 10.20
CA ALA A 116 6.90 -15.68 10.08
C ALA A 116 6.57 -15.98 8.60
N VAL A 117 6.09 -14.97 7.87
CA VAL A 117 5.77 -15.09 6.43
C VAL A 117 7.01 -15.44 5.63
N LEU A 118 8.13 -14.70 5.83
CA LEU A 118 9.39 -15.00 5.16
C LEU A 118 9.90 -16.42 5.44
N SER A 119 9.72 -16.92 6.66
CA SER A 119 10.09 -18.30 7.00
C SER A 119 9.21 -19.31 6.25
N ALA A 120 7.90 -19.05 6.16
CA ALA A 120 6.98 -19.91 5.43
C ALA A 120 7.27 -19.91 3.92
N CYS A 121 7.49 -18.73 3.31
CA CYS A 121 7.90 -18.61 1.91
C CYS A 121 9.15 -19.43 1.60
N ARG A 122 10.15 -19.42 2.48
CA ARG A 122 11.37 -20.25 2.32
C ARG A 122 11.10 -21.75 2.40
N SER A 123 10.14 -22.19 3.23
CA SER A 123 9.74 -23.60 3.24
C SER A 123 9.13 -23.98 1.90
N TRP A 124 8.22 -23.16 1.36
CA TRP A 124 7.61 -23.39 0.05
C TRP A 124 8.62 -23.35 -1.10
N GLN A 125 9.59 -22.43 -1.07
CA GLN A 125 10.72 -22.42 -2.02
C GLN A 125 11.54 -23.72 -1.99
N ALA A 126 11.61 -24.39 -0.83
CA ALA A 126 12.29 -25.67 -0.66
C ALA A 126 11.39 -26.88 -0.94
N GLY A 127 10.15 -26.68 -1.39
CA GLY A 127 9.18 -27.74 -1.63
C GLY A 127 8.65 -28.41 -0.35
N ALA A 128 8.74 -27.73 0.80
CA ALA A 128 8.32 -28.25 2.10
C ALA A 128 7.19 -27.38 2.71
N ARG A 129 6.26 -28.02 3.43
CA ARG A 129 5.22 -27.30 4.16
C ARG A 129 5.82 -26.63 5.42
N PRO A 130 5.36 -25.43 5.83
CA PRO A 130 5.91 -24.73 7.00
C PRO A 130 5.83 -25.50 8.33
N TRP A 131 4.83 -26.38 8.47
CA TRP A 131 4.64 -27.24 9.64
C TRP A 131 5.41 -28.57 9.55
N GLU A 132 6.02 -28.88 8.40
CA GLU A 132 6.82 -30.08 8.17
C GLU A 132 8.30 -29.69 8.20
N GLY A 133 8.99 -30.04 9.30
CA GLY A 133 10.41 -29.71 9.44
C GLY A 133 10.95 -29.98 10.83
N GLN A 134 12.15 -29.45 11.09
CA GLN A 134 12.76 -29.52 12.42
C GLN A 134 11.83 -28.93 13.48
N ARG A 135 11.74 -29.60 14.64
CA ARG A 135 10.86 -29.22 15.77
C ARG A 135 10.94 -27.74 16.15
N THR A 136 12.13 -27.14 16.07
CA THR A 136 12.33 -25.70 16.35
C THR A 136 11.66 -24.79 15.32
N LYS A 137 11.74 -25.12 14.02
CA LYS A 137 11.07 -24.37 12.95
C LYS A 137 9.55 -24.54 13.00
N ALA A 138 9.08 -25.78 13.17
CA ALA A 138 7.66 -26.06 13.34
C ALA A 138 7.11 -25.33 14.58
N GLY A 139 7.82 -25.38 15.71
CA GLY A 139 7.46 -24.63 16.91
C GLY A 139 7.40 -23.12 16.70
N ALA A 140 8.33 -22.52 15.92
CA ALA A 140 8.26 -21.11 15.57
C ALA A 140 7.03 -20.77 14.70
N TYR A 141 6.67 -21.65 13.76
CA TYR A 141 5.49 -21.52 12.93
C TYR A 141 4.18 -21.60 13.74
N PHE A 142 4.05 -22.56 14.66
CA PHE A 142 2.88 -22.68 15.53
C PHE A 142 2.78 -21.59 16.60
N ASN A 143 3.87 -20.88 16.87
CA ASN A 143 3.88 -19.67 17.71
C ASN A 143 3.64 -18.36 16.93
N ALA A 144 3.49 -18.42 15.60
CA ALA A 144 3.28 -17.23 14.78
C ALA A 144 1.81 -16.75 14.83
N GLY A 145 1.47 -15.97 15.86
CA GLY A 145 0.12 -15.41 16.10
C GLY A 145 -0.15 -14.00 15.55
N ALA A 146 0.72 -13.52 14.66
CA ALA A 146 0.62 -12.16 14.10
C ALA A 146 -0.51 -12.00 13.07
N ASN A 147 -0.84 -10.75 12.74
CA ASN A 147 -1.87 -10.31 11.79
C ASN A 147 -1.54 -10.50 10.31
N GLY A 148 -0.40 -11.12 9.98
CA GLY A 148 0.05 -11.31 8.59
C GLY A 148 -0.93 -12.08 7.69
N VAL A 149 -1.87 -12.84 8.26
CA VAL A 149 -2.99 -13.43 7.52
C VAL A 149 -4.11 -12.43 7.31
N ALA A 150 -4.52 -11.72 8.37
CA ALA A 150 -5.66 -10.80 8.33
C ALA A 150 -5.46 -9.65 7.32
N MET A 151 -4.24 -9.12 7.22
CA MET A 151 -3.92 -8.00 6.33
C MET A 151 -4.15 -8.29 4.83
N ARG A 152 -4.14 -9.57 4.42
CA ARG A 152 -4.20 -9.96 3.00
C ARG A 152 -5.46 -10.71 2.57
N ILE A 153 -6.37 -11.02 3.50
CA ILE A 153 -7.43 -12.01 3.25
C ILE A 153 -8.69 -11.47 2.56
N ALA A 154 -8.79 -10.16 2.39
CA ALA A 154 -9.94 -9.49 1.79
C ALA A 154 -10.41 -10.08 0.44
N PRO A 155 -9.54 -10.56 -0.48
CA PRO A 155 -9.97 -11.13 -1.75
C PRO A 155 -10.84 -12.38 -1.60
N HIS A 156 -10.65 -13.19 -0.55
CA HIS A 156 -11.51 -14.33 -0.28
C HIS A 156 -12.95 -13.90 0.06
N ALA A 157 -13.12 -12.79 0.78
CA ALA A 157 -14.44 -12.27 1.13
C ALA A 157 -15.20 -11.80 -0.11
N VAL A 158 -14.51 -11.18 -1.08
CA VAL A 158 -15.09 -10.79 -2.38
C VAL A 158 -15.43 -12.03 -3.21
N HIS A 159 -14.52 -13.00 -3.30
CA HIS A 159 -14.70 -14.22 -4.09
C HIS A 159 -15.87 -15.10 -3.61
N THR A 160 -16.18 -15.07 -2.32
CA THR A 160 -17.26 -15.86 -1.68
C THR A 160 -18.49 -15.01 -1.33
N LEU A 161 -18.56 -13.78 -1.83
CA LEU A 161 -19.55 -12.79 -1.40
C LEU A 161 -21.00 -13.27 -1.62
N THR A 162 -21.24 -13.93 -2.75
CA THR A 162 -22.55 -14.44 -3.18
C THR A 162 -22.94 -15.76 -2.53
N ASP A 163 -22.03 -16.41 -1.80
CA ASP A 163 -22.33 -17.65 -1.09
C ASP A 163 -23.42 -17.37 -0.03
N SER A 164 -24.36 -18.30 0.18
CA SER A 164 -25.45 -18.12 1.14
C SER A 164 -24.92 -18.11 2.58
N SER A 165 -24.11 -19.10 2.93
CA SER A 165 -23.43 -19.23 4.23
C SER A 165 -22.00 -18.66 4.17
N PRO A 166 -21.46 -18.11 5.28
CA PRO A 166 -20.06 -17.71 5.37
C PRO A 166 -19.07 -18.87 5.60
N GLU A 167 -19.52 -20.12 5.70
CA GLU A 167 -18.64 -21.28 5.98
C GLU A 167 -17.54 -21.48 4.94
N ARG A 168 -17.85 -21.31 3.64
CA ARG A 168 -16.84 -21.41 2.57
C ARG A 168 -15.79 -20.30 2.68
N LEU A 169 -16.19 -19.08 3.06
CA LEU A 169 -15.25 -17.99 3.34
C LEU A 169 -14.31 -18.39 4.48
N MET A 170 -14.88 -18.84 5.59
CA MET A 170 -14.12 -19.26 6.76
C MET A 170 -13.12 -20.38 6.45
N SER A 171 -13.57 -21.41 5.74
CA SER A 171 -12.71 -22.53 5.33
C SER A 171 -11.54 -22.03 4.47
N ARG A 172 -11.78 -21.16 3.48
CA ARG A 172 -10.73 -20.59 2.64
C ARG A 172 -9.75 -19.73 3.44
N VAL A 173 -10.25 -18.92 4.37
CA VAL A 173 -9.42 -18.04 5.21
C VAL A 173 -8.49 -18.83 6.12
N VAL A 174 -9.00 -19.88 6.77
CA VAL A 174 -8.19 -20.76 7.61
C VAL A 174 -7.17 -21.51 6.76
N ALA A 175 -7.58 -22.04 5.61
CA ALA A 175 -6.70 -22.73 4.67
C ALA A 175 -5.58 -21.82 4.13
N ASP A 176 -5.85 -20.53 3.85
CA ASP A 176 -4.82 -19.56 3.41
C ASP A 176 -3.87 -19.25 4.58
N GLY A 177 -4.45 -19.01 5.76
CA GLY A 177 -3.70 -18.62 6.94
C GLY A 177 -2.63 -19.63 7.31
N VAL A 178 -2.97 -20.93 7.31
CA VAL A 178 -2.02 -22.00 7.64
C VAL A 178 -0.85 -22.08 6.68
N LEU A 179 -0.94 -21.52 5.47
CA LEU A 179 0.20 -21.48 4.55
C LEU A 179 1.35 -20.60 5.06
N THR A 180 1.09 -19.75 6.07
CA THR A 180 2.10 -18.83 6.63
C THR A 180 2.16 -18.78 8.16
N HIS A 181 1.04 -19.01 8.85
CA HIS A 181 0.92 -18.87 10.31
C HIS A 181 0.22 -20.10 10.91
N GLY A 182 0.82 -20.69 11.94
CA GLY A 182 0.27 -21.88 12.59
C GLY A 182 -0.57 -21.61 13.83
N HIS A 183 -0.57 -20.37 14.33
CA HIS A 183 -1.17 -20.05 15.62
C HIS A 183 -2.64 -19.64 15.47
N PRO A 184 -3.57 -20.15 16.31
CA PRO A 184 -5.00 -19.83 16.23
C PRO A 184 -5.34 -18.33 16.23
N ARG A 185 -4.66 -17.48 17.02
CA ARG A 185 -4.82 -16.01 16.96
C ARG A 185 -4.70 -15.41 15.56
N ALA A 186 -3.75 -15.87 14.74
CA ALA A 186 -3.59 -15.38 13.37
C ALA A 186 -4.77 -15.80 12.48
N LEU A 187 -5.17 -17.07 12.60
CA LEU A 187 -6.22 -17.69 11.80
C LEU A 187 -7.61 -17.16 12.15
N LEU A 188 -7.95 -17.13 13.45
CA LEU A 188 -9.25 -16.67 13.94
C LEU A 188 -9.42 -15.16 13.73
N GLY A 189 -8.38 -14.36 13.99
CA GLY A 189 -8.40 -12.93 13.70
C GLY A 189 -8.66 -12.65 12.21
N ALA A 190 -7.99 -13.38 11.32
CA ALA A 190 -8.26 -13.27 9.89
C ALA A 190 -9.68 -13.71 9.51
N ALA A 191 -10.20 -14.79 10.12
CA ALA A 191 -11.57 -15.25 9.87
C ALA A 191 -12.60 -14.18 10.28
N VAL A 192 -12.48 -13.59 11.48
CA VAL A 192 -13.38 -12.53 11.94
C VAL A 192 -13.28 -11.29 11.03
N TYR A 193 -12.07 -10.89 10.65
CA TYR A 193 -11.88 -9.76 9.74
C TYR A 193 -12.49 -10.01 8.35
N ALA A 194 -12.33 -11.21 7.80
CA ALA A 194 -12.95 -11.60 6.55
C ALA A 194 -14.49 -11.58 6.63
N LEU A 195 -15.06 -12.06 7.74
CA LEU A 195 -16.49 -11.98 8.02
C LEU A 195 -16.97 -10.53 8.10
N ALA A 196 -16.20 -9.64 8.74
CA ALA A 196 -16.49 -8.20 8.79
C ALA A 196 -16.54 -7.58 7.39
N ILE A 197 -15.58 -7.91 6.52
CA ILE A 197 -15.57 -7.46 5.11
C ILE A 197 -16.79 -7.98 4.37
N ARG A 198 -17.08 -9.28 4.47
CA ARG A 198 -18.23 -9.90 3.78
C ARG A 198 -19.55 -9.29 4.24
N HIS A 199 -19.72 -9.08 5.54
CA HIS A 199 -20.89 -8.40 6.11
C HIS A 199 -21.02 -6.99 5.53
N THR A 200 -19.93 -6.21 5.59
CA THR A 200 -19.89 -4.84 5.10
C THR A 200 -20.29 -4.78 3.63
N LEU A 201 -19.66 -5.55 2.75
CA LEU A 201 -19.95 -5.56 1.30
C LEU A 201 -21.38 -5.98 0.95
N ARG A 202 -22.08 -6.71 1.83
CA ARG A 202 -23.48 -7.14 1.61
C ARG A 202 -24.52 -6.13 2.11
N GLN A 203 -24.12 -5.15 2.91
CA GLN A 203 -24.99 -4.05 3.32
C GLN A 203 -25.50 -3.27 2.10
N GLN A 204 -26.71 -2.74 2.14
CA GLN A 204 -27.22 -1.85 1.08
C GLN A 204 -27.26 -0.37 1.49
N ASP A 205 -27.21 -0.09 2.79
CA ASP A 205 -27.24 1.26 3.35
C ASP A 205 -25.88 1.67 3.91
N ALA A 206 -25.76 2.94 4.34
CA ALA A 206 -24.51 3.56 4.79
C ALA A 206 -23.88 2.99 6.08
N GLY A 207 -24.36 1.82 6.57
CA GLY A 207 -23.90 1.16 7.79
C GLY A 207 -24.26 1.93 9.05
N GLU A 208 -24.92 1.27 10.00
CA GLU A 208 -25.19 1.89 11.29
C GLU A 208 -23.92 2.00 12.14
N TYR A 209 -23.87 3.00 13.01
CA TYR A 209 -22.78 3.14 13.96
C TYR A 209 -22.69 1.87 14.84
N GLY A 210 -21.51 1.24 14.85
CA GLY A 210 -21.31 -0.01 15.60
C GLY A 210 -21.64 -1.30 14.85
N ASP A 211 -22.31 -1.23 13.70
CA ASP A 211 -22.86 -2.39 12.98
C ASP A 211 -21.82 -3.51 12.75
N VAL A 212 -20.65 -3.17 12.21
CA VAL A 212 -19.62 -4.16 11.89
C VAL A 212 -19.21 -5.00 13.11
N VAL A 213 -19.05 -4.36 14.28
CA VAL A 213 -18.67 -5.06 15.53
C VAL A 213 -19.80 -5.92 16.04
N LEU A 214 -21.03 -5.40 16.03
CA LEU A 214 -22.22 -6.14 16.50
C LEU A 214 -22.47 -7.37 15.62
N ALA A 215 -22.46 -7.19 14.29
CA ALA A 215 -22.73 -8.25 13.35
C ALA A 215 -21.73 -9.40 13.46
N VAL A 216 -20.43 -9.13 13.52
CA VAL A 216 -19.43 -10.21 13.65
C VAL A 216 -19.44 -10.85 15.04
N ALA A 217 -19.74 -10.09 16.10
CA ALA A 217 -19.91 -10.66 17.43
C ALA A 217 -21.04 -11.70 17.46
N ASP A 218 -22.14 -11.47 16.76
CA ASP A 218 -23.29 -12.38 16.76
C ASP A 218 -23.12 -13.60 15.82
N MET A 219 -22.04 -13.67 15.03
CA MET A 219 -21.78 -14.81 14.12
C MET A 219 -21.21 -16.03 14.87
N PRO A 220 -21.91 -17.18 14.94
CA PRO A 220 -21.41 -18.36 15.66
C PRO A 220 -20.26 -19.07 14.94
N GLN A 221 -20.12 -18.90 13.63
CA GLN A 221 -19.26 -19.73 12.79
C GLN A 221 -17.77 -19.65 13.19
N TRP A 222 -17.28 -18.46 13.58
CA TRP A 222 -15.88 -18.29 13.96
C TRP A 222 -15.52 -18.88 15.33
N ARG A 223 -16.54 -19.24 16.13
CA ARG A 223 -16.35 -19.96 17.39
C ARG A 223 -16.26 -21.46 17.20
N ASP A 224 -16.73 -21.99 16.07
CA ASP A 224 -16.80 -23.43 15.82
C ASP A 224 -15.42 -24.01 15.47
N PRO A 225 -14.79 -24.81 16.38
CA PRO A 225 -13.51 -25.44 16.09
C PRO A 225 -13.62 -26.54 15.03
N VAL A 226 -14.81 -27.12 14.82
CA VAL A 226 -15.01 -28.17 13.80
C VAL A 226 -14.90 -27.58 12.41
N LEU A 227 -15.53 -26.43 12.17
CA LEU A 227 -15.42 -25.69 10.92
C LEU A 227 -13.97 -25.30 10.62
N ALA A 228 -13.25 -24.78 11.61
CA ALA A 228 -11.84 -24.43 11.48
C ALA A 228 -10.96 -25.66 11.20
N ARG A 229 -11.17 -26.75 11.93
CA ARG A 229 -10.41 -28.00 11.77
C ARG A 229 -10.65 -28.64 10.41
N GLY A 230 -11.88 -28.57 9.89
CA GLY A 230 -12.24 -29.10 8.58
C GLY A 230 -11.50 -28.42 7.41
N ALA A 231 -10.93 -27.24 7.64
CA ALA A 231 -10.11 -26.52 6.66
C ALA A 231 -8.61 -26.84 6.75
N LEU A 232 -8.17 -27.60 7.76
CA LEU A 232 -6.75 -27.89 7.98
C LEU A 232 -6.25 -28.96 7.01
N PRO A 233 -5.04 -28.81 6.44
CA PRO A 233 -4.40 -29.86 5.66
C PRO A 233 -4.19 -31.14 6.47
N GLU A 234 -4.14 -32.27 5.77
CA GLU A 234 -3.80 -33.55 6.38
C GLU A 234 -2.47 -33.50 7.14
N GLY A 235 -2.44 -34.11 8.32
CA GLY A 235 -1.25 -34.13 9.19
C GLY A 235 -0.99 -32.85 9.98
N TRP A 236 -1.63 -31.72 9.64
CA TRP A 236 -1.40 -30.43 10.32
C TRP A 236 -1.74 -30.49 11.81
N SER A 237 -2.90 -31.07 12.16
CA SER A 237 -3.34 -31.16 13.57
C SER A 237 -2.41 -32.04 14.42
N ALA A 238 -1.84 -33.08 13.82
CA ALA A 238 -0.85 -33.92 14.48
C ALA A 238 0.46 -33.14 14.72
N ALA A 239 0.93 -32.40 13.72
CA ALA A 239 2.11 -31.53 13.85
C ALA A 239 1.91 -30.43 14.90
N PHE A 240 0.71 -29.84 14.97
CA PHE A 240 0.34 -28.88 16.01
C PHE A 240 0.45 -29.50 17.41
N THR A 241 -0.09 -30.71 17.57
CA THR A 241 -0.10 -31.42 18.85
C THR A 241 1.33 -31.78 19.29
N ASP A 242 2.18 -32.26 18.39
CA ASP A 242 3.59 -32.57 18.69
C ASP A 242 4.39 -31.31 19.08
N ALA A 243 4.16 -30.19 18.39
CA ALA A 243 4.89 -28.96 18.61
C ALA A 243 4.46 -28.21 19.87
N THR A 244 3.16 -28.19 20.19
CA THR A 244 2.58 -27.38 21.28
C THR A 244 2.29 -28.19 22.54
N GLY A 245 2.14 -29.51 22.43
CA GLY A 245 1.67 -30.38 23.51
C GLY A 245 0.17 -30.29 23.81
N GLY A 246 -0.58 -29.46 23.06
CA GLY A 246 -2.03 -29.25 23.24
C GLY A 246 -2.83 -29.59 21.99
N SER A 247 -4.16 -29.65 22.12
CA SER A 247 -5.05 -29.86 20.98
C SER A 247 -5.36 -28.54 20.26
N PHE A 248 -5.52 -28.60 18.94
CA PHE A 248 -5.93 -27.44 18.14
C PHE A 248 -7.30 -26.90 18.60
N ASP A 249 -8.25 -27.77 18.92
CA ASP A 249 -9.60 -27.36 19.29
C ASP A 249 -9.63 -26.55 20.59
N THR A 250 -8.85 -26.97 21.59
CA THR A 250 -8.72 -26.23 22.84
C THR A 250 -8.09 -24.87 22.57
N ALA A 251 -7.02 -24.82 21.78
CA ALA A 251 -6.37 -23.56 21.44
C ALA A 251 -7.26 -22.62 20.62
N TRP A 252 -8.09 -23.16 19.72
CA TRP A 252 -9.10 -22.42 18.97
C TRP A 252 -10.18 -21.86 19.90
N ALA A 253 -10.74 -22.69 20.79
CA ALA A 253 -11.74 -22.27 21.76
C ALA A 253 -11.23 -21.18 22.71
N ASP A 254 -9.98 -21.30 23.18
CA ASP A 254 -9.33 -20.27 24.01
C ASP A 254 -9.16 -18.95 23.25
N THR A 255 -8.76 -19.04 21.98
CA THR A 255 -8.63 -17.86 21.11
C THR A 255 -10.00 -17.25 20.79
N ALA A 256 -11.05 -18.06 20.65
CA ALA A 256 -12.40 -17.57 20.42
C ALA A 256 -12.92 -16.81 21.64
N ARG A 257 -12.64 -17.29 22.87
CA ARG A 257 -12.95 -16.56 24.11
C ARG A 257 -12.19 -15.23 24.19
N GLU A 258 -10.90 -15.23 23.85
CA GLU A 258 -10.12 -13.98 23.77
C GLU A 258 -10.75 -12.99 22.77
N MET A 259 -11.15 -13.46 21.59
CA MET A 259 -11.78 -12.61 20.58
C MET A 259 -13.15 -12.09 21.02
N ASP A 260 -13.92 -12.90 21.74
CA ASP A 260 -15.18 -12.48 22.38
C ASP A 260 -14.97 -11.31 23.36
N GLU A 261 -13.95 -11.41 24.22
CA GLU A 261 -13.60 -10.35 25.17
C GLU A 261 -13.16 -9.05 24.47
N LEU A 262 -12.41 -9.17 23.37
CA LEU A 262 -12.00 -8.03 22.54
C LEU A 262 -13.20 -7.36 21.87
N LEU A 263 -14.09 -8.13 21.24
CA LEU A 263 -15.30 -7.60 20.60
C LEU A 263 -16.27 -7.00 21.63
N ALA A 264 -16.39 -7.59 22.82
CA ALA A 264 -17.18 -7.04 23.92
C ALA A 264 -16.61 -5.70 24.41
N THR A 265 -15.28 -5.58 24.49
CA THR A 265 -14.59 -4.31 24.81
C THR A 265 -14.88 -3.23 23.78
N ALA A 266 -14.78 -3.57 22.49
CA ALA A 266 -15.12 -2.66 21.39
C ALA A 266 -16.58 -2.22 21.45
N ARG A 267 -17.51 -3.17 21.64
CA ARG A 267 -18.96 -2.93 21.77
C ARG A 267 -19.27 -1.99 22.94
N SER A 268 -18.78 -2.29 24.15
CA SER A 268 -19.01 -1.47 25.33
C SER A 268 -18.52 -0.03 25.12
N SER A 269 -17.43 0.15 24.38
CA SER A 269 -16.95 1.49 24.05
C SER A 269 -17.85 2.20 23.04
N LEU A 270 -18.31 1.51 22.00
CA LEU A 270 -19.24 2.05 21.01
C LEU A 270 -20.56 2.48 21.66
N GLU A 271 -21.10 1.70 22.60
CA GLU A 271 -22.33 2.04 23.35
C GLU A 271 -22.22 3.36 24.15
N ARG A 272 -21.01 3.78 24.52
CA ARG A 272 -20.77 5.09 25.17
C ARG A 272 -20.71 6.26 24.18
N ALA A 273 -20.73 6.00 22.88
CA ALA A 273 -20.77 6.97 21.78
C ALA A 273 -19.81 8.16 21.97
N ALA A 274 -20.35 9.37 22.20
CA ALA A 274 -19.56 10.59 22.35
C ALA A 274 -18.61 10.59 23.57
N LEU A 275 -18.88 9.75 24.58
CA LEU A 275 -18.04 9.61 25.78
C LEU A 275 -16.93 8.56 25.59
N ALA A 276 -16.89 7.87 24.45
CA ALA A 276 -15.88 6.87 24.16
C ALA A 276 -14.49 7.51 23.98
N ASN A 277 -13.49 6.96 24.68
CA ASN A 277 -12.08 7.32 24.51
C ASN A 277 -11.41 6.27 23.63
N ASP A 278 -11.12 6.64 22.38
CA ASP A 278 -10.52 5.73 21.40
C ASP A 278 -9.15 5.22 21.85
N ALA A 279 -8.30 6.09 22.41
CA ALA A 279 -6.98 5.68 22.88
C ALA A 279 -7.07 4.67 24.03
N GLN A 280 -7.97 4.88 24.98
CA GLN A 280 -8.20 3.93 26.07
C GLN A 280 -8.76 2.60 25.55
N THR A 281 -9.66 2.65 24.55
CA THR A 281 -10.25 1.44 23.95
C THR A 281 -9.19 0.63 23.22
N LEU A 282 -8.39 1.27 22.37
CA LEU A 282 -7.30 0.61 21.64
C LEU A 282 -6.23 0.06 22.58
N ALA A 283 -5.96 0.74 23.70
CA ALA A 283 -5.09 0.21 24.76
C ALA A 283 -5.67 -1.06 25.39
N ALA A 284 -6.97 -1.06 25.70
CA ALA A 284 -7.66 -2.23 26.26
C ALA A 284 -7.69 -3.42 25.27
N LEU A 285 -7.85 -3.14 23.97
CA LEU A 285 -7.75 -4.14 22.90
C LEU A 285 -6.32 -4.69 22.75
N GLY A 286 -5.30 -4.00 23.26
CA GLY A 286 -3.91 -4.46 23.22
C GLY A 286 -3.07 -3.88 22.08
N CYS A 287 -3.54 -2.83 21.38
CA CYS A 287 -2.82 -2.22 20.26
C CYS A 287 -1.46 -1.61 20.63
N PHE A 288 -1.22 -1.29 21.91
CA PHE A 288 0.04 -0.71 22.39
C PHE A 288 0.85 -1.68 23.27
N ASP A 289 0.37 -2.92 23.42
CA ASP A 289 1.00 -3.93 24.25
C ASP A 289 2.16 -4.58 23.50
N LYS A 290 3.37 -4.61 24.08
CA LYS A 290 4.56 -5.12 23.39
C LYS A 290 4.48 -6.60 23.00
N GLN A 291 3.65 -7.39 23.68
CA GLN A 291 3.49 -8.83 23.43
C GLN A 291 2.28 -9.13 22.54
N ARG A 292 1.26 -8.26 22.55
CA ARG A 292 0.00 -8.47 21.82
C ARG A 292 -0.18 -7.56 20.59
N ASN A 293 0.55 -6.45 20.50
CA ASN A 293 0.50 -5.58 19.32
C ASN A 293 0.91 -6.36 18.06
N GLY A 294 0.12 -6.21 17.00
CA GLY A 294 0.25 -6.98 15.76
C GLY A 294 -0.28 -8.41 15.85
N ALA A 295 -0.93 -8.84 16.95
CA ALA A 295 -1.61 -10.13 16.99
C ALA A 295 -2.87 -10.13 16.11
N GLY A 296 -3.18 -11.25 15.45
CA GLY A 296 -4.31 -11.33 14.51
C GLY A 296 -5.65 -10.95 15.12
N THR A 297 -5.96 -11.43 16.33
CA THR A 297 -7.18 -11.11 17.09
C THR A 297 -7.27 -9.62 17.44
N VAL A 298 -6.16 -9.06 17.95
CA VAL A 298 -6.05 -7.64 18.33
C VAL A 298 -6.26 -6.72 17.13
N SER A 299 -5.53 -6.95 16.03
CA SER A 299 -5.61 -6.12 14.83
C SER A 299 -7.00 -6.21 14.17
N ALA A 300 -7.61 -7.40 14.14
CA ALA A 300 -8.98 -7.57 13.63
C ALA A 300 -10.02 -6.83 14.47
N ALA A 301 -9.99 -6.98 15.80
CA ALA A 301 -10.92 -6.30 16.70
C ALA A 301 -10.75 -4.78 16.64
N ALA A 302 -9.50 -4.30 16.62
CA ALA A 302 -9.19 -2.87 16.54
C ALA A 302 -9.61 -2.25 15.20
N ALA A 303 -9.40 -2.93 14.08
CA ALA A 303 -9.85 -2.47 12.77
C ALA A 303 -11.38 -2.41 12.69
N CYS A 304 -12.08 -3.43 13.19
CA CYS A 304 -13.55 -3.43 13.28
C CYS A 304 -14.05 -2.28 14.17
N TYR A 305 -13.43 -2.07 15.33
CA TYR A 305 -13.75 -0.95 16.22
C TYR A 305 -13.58 0.40 15.52
N LEU A 306 -12.41 0.65 14.93
CA LEU A 306 -12.12 1.93 14.28
C LEU A 306 -13.05 2.20 13.10
N ALA A 307 -13.30 1.19 12.26
CA ALA A 307 -14.24 1.32 11.14
C ALA A 307 -15.66 1.62 11.65
N ALA A 308 -16.15 0.86 12.64
CA ALA A 308 -17.47 1.06 13.20
C ALA A 308 -17.62 2.44 13.89
N ARG A 309 -16.58 2.86 14.61
CA ARG A 309 -16.49 4.15 15.33
C ARG A 309 -16.45 5.36 14.40
N SER A 310 -15.98 5.18 13.17
CA SER A 310 -15.78 6.22 12.16
C SER A 310 -16.62 6.02 10.89
N SER A 311 -17.65 5.17 10.96
CA SER A 311 -18.60 4.86 9.88
C SER A 311 -19.27 6.08 9.23
N VAL A 312 -19.35 7.22 9.91
CA VAL A 312 -19.89 8.46 9.32
C VAL A 312 -18.81 9.44 8.87
N ARG A 313 -17.53 9.18 9.19
CA ARG A 313 -16.37 10.03 8.91
C ARG A 313 -15.15 9.16 8.57
N PRO A 314 -15.13 8.48 7.42
CA PRO A 314 -14.12 7.47 7.11
C PRO A 314 -12.69 8.03 7.09
N THR A 315 -12.51 9.26 6.62
CA THR A 315 -11.24 10.01 6.69
C THR A 315 -10.65 10.05 8.11
N MET A 316 -11.49 10.25 9.13
CA MET A 316 -11.04 10.32 10.52
C MET A 316 -10.62 8.94 11.03
N GLY A 317 -11.30 7.86 10.59
CA GLY A 317 -10.93 6.49 10.89
C GLY A 317 -9.54 6.13 10.36
N LEU A 318 -9.31 6.42 9.08
CA LEU A 318 -8.02 6.23 8.42
C LEU A 318 -6.90 7.02 9.13
N LEU A 319 -7.09 8.32 9.35
CA LEU A 319 -6.06 9.14 10.02
C LEU A 319 -5.76 8.69 11.44
N ARG A 320 -6.78 8.24 12.17
CA ARG A 320 -6.56 7.66 13.51
C ARG A 320 -5.73 6.40 13.38
N ALA A 321 -6.14 5.44 12.57
CA ALA A 321 -5.43 4.18 12.41
C ALA A 321 -3.96 4.37 11.97
N ALA A 322 -3.71 5.24 10.98
CA ALA A 322 -2.38 5.43 10.39
C ALA A 322 -1.40 6.19 11.28
N PHE A 323 -1.88 7.02 12.22
CA PHE A 323 -1.03 7.88 13.07
C PHE A 323 -1.11 7.52 14.55
N LEU A 324 -1.53 6.30 14.89
CA LEU A 324 -1.51 5.79 16.27
C LEU A 324 -0.06 5.54 16.71
N ASP A 325 0.39 6.30 17.71
CA ASP A 325 1.72 6.07 18.26
C ASP A 325 1.83 4.67 18.90
N SER A 326 2.95 4.02 18.67
CA SER A 326 3.28 2.71 19.21
C SER A 326 2.35 1.54 18.84
N ALA A 327 1.54 1.69 17.79
CA ALA A 327 0.75 0.62 17.19
C ALA A 327 1.39 0.08 15.90
N ASP A 328 0.86 -1.04 15.42
CA ASP A 328 1.12 -1.61 14.10
C ASP A 328 0.31 -0.86 13.03
N THR A 329 0.79 0.34 12.67
CA THR A 329 -0.02 1.38 12.02
C THR A 329 -0.31 1.14 10.55
N ASP A 330 0.60 0.53 9.79
CA ASP A 330 0.32 0.09 8.40
C ASP A 330 -0.82 -0.91 8.36
N THR A 331 -0.71 -2.02 9.10
CA THR A 331 -1.74 -3.05 9.07
C THR A 331 -3.05 -2.58 9.65
N LEU A 332 -3.04 -1.85 10.77
CA LEU A 332 -4.25 -1.34 11.36
C LEU A 332 -4.95 -0.33 10.44
N ALA A 333 -4.19 0.55 9.77
CA ALA A 333 -4.75 1.51 8.81
C ALA A 333 -5.26 0.83 7.55
N SER A 334 -4.51 -0.12 7.00
CA SER A 334 -4.91 -0.94 5.86
C SER A 334 -6.24 -1.63 6.15
N MET A 335 -6.34 -2.36 7.26
CA MET A 335 -7.53 -3.10 7.62
C MET A 335 -8.74 -2.18 7.91
N THR A 336 -8.52 -1.07 8.61
CA THR A 336 -9.57 -0.10 8.93
C THR A 336 -10.10 0.57 7.66
N ALA A 337 -9.21 1.06 6.80
CA ALA A 337 -9.58 1.76 5.58
C ALA A 337 -10.18 0.83 4.53
N ALA A 338 -9.79 -0.45 4.51
CA ALA A 338 -10.43 -1.48 3.72
C ALA A 338 -11.91 -1.66 4.11
N LEU A 339 -12.24 -1.76 5.41
CA LEU A 339 -13.64 -1.81 5.86
C LEU A 339 -14.42 -0.53 5.51
N LEU A 340 -13.82 0.64 5.72
CA LEU A 340 -14.44 1.93 5.39
C LEU A 340 -14.64 2.09 3.88
N GLY A 341 -13.70 1.63 3.06
CA GLY A 341 -13.83 1.62 1.61
C GLY A 341 -14.86 0.60 1.11
N ALA A 342 -14.94 -0.56 1.75
CA ALA A 342 -16.02 -1.52 1.52
C ALA A 342 -17.39 -0.92 1.89
N LEU A 343 -17.47 -0.02 2.87
CA LEU A 343 -18.70 0.63 3.27
C LEU A 343 -19.09 1.79 2.32
N HIS A 344 -18.15 2.70 2.05
CA HIS A 344 -18.41 3.98 1.39
C HIS A 344 -18.00 4.06 -0.07
N GLY A 345 -17.35 3.02 -0.63
CA GLY A 345 -16.79 3.12 -1.96
C GLY A 345 -15.54 3.99 -2.03
N THR A 346 -15.29 4.58 -3.20
CA THR A 346 -14.03 5.27 -3.49
C THR A 346 -14.03 6.77 -3.21
N ASP A 347 -15.19 7.42 -3.16
CA ASP A 347 -15.31 8.89 -3.16
C ASP A 347 -14.48 9.58 -2.07
N TRP A 348 -14.47 9.02 -0.86
CA TRP A 348 -13.79 9.63 0.30
C TRP A 348 -12.25 9.48 0.27
N ILE A 349 -11.71 8.58 -0.58
CA ILE A 349 -10.26 8.37 -0.78
C ILE A 349 -9.77 8.80 -2.16
N ALA A 350 -10.63 9.30 -3.03
CA ALA A 350 -10.31 9.63 -4.42
C ALA A 350 -9.03 10.47 -4.62
N PRO A 351 -8.69 11.47 -3.77
CA PRO A 351 -7.43 12.20 -3.90
C PRO A 351 -6.20 11.29 -3.78
N LEU A 352 -6.20 10.38 -2.79
CA LEU A 352 -5.08 9.48 -2.50
C LEU A 352 -5.01 8.30 -3.47
N MET A 353 -6.12 7.88 -4.05
CA MET A 353 -6.14 6.77 -5.02
C MET A 353 -5.26 7.01 -6.25
N ARG A 354 -5.10 8.27 -6.67
CA ARG A 354 -4.25 8.62 -7.83
C ARG A 354 -2.77 8.72 -7.49
N GLU A 355 -2.45 8.78 -6.20
CA GLU A 355 -1.09 8.94 -5.70
C GLU A 355 -0.51 7.65 -5.12
N VAL A 356 -1.37 6.68 -4.74
CA VAL A 356 -0.93 5.38 -4.25
C VAL A 356 -0.30 4.56 -5.36
N GLN A 357 0.74 3.81 -5.00
CA GLN A 357 1.44 2.92 -5.90
C GLN A 357 0.48 1.90 -6.55
N ASP A 358 0.69 1.65 -7.85
CA ASP A 358 -0.02 0.65 -8.66
C ASP A 358 -1.55 0.79 -8.70
N ASP A 359 -2.06 2.03 -8.72
CA ASP A 359 -3.48 2.36 -8.83
C ASP A 359 -4.21 1.57 -9.94
N ALA A 360 -3.59 1.47 -11.13
CA ALA A 360 -4.14 0.73 -12.25
C ALA A 360 -4.24 -0.78 -11.97
N CYS A 361 -3.26 -1.36 -11.26
CA CYS A 361 -3.26 -2.75 -10.84
C CYS A 361 -4.38 -3.02 -9.83
N LEU A 362 -4.51 -2.16 -8.81
CA LEU A 362 -5.57 -2.23 -7.79
C LEU A 362 -6.96 -2.16 -8.43
N SER A 363 -7.17 -1.23 -9.37
CA SER A 363 -8.44 -1.06 -10.07
C SER A 363 -8.82 -2.27 -10.93
N ARG A 364 -7.85 -2.85 -11.66
CA ARG A 364 -8.05 -4.08 -12.44
C ARG A 364 -8.34 -5.29 -11.54
N THR A 365 -7.60 -5.41 -10.45
CA THR A 365 -7.76 -6.50 -9.48
C THR A 365 -9.16 -6.48 -8.85
N ALA A 366 -9.64 -5.30 -8.44
CA ALA A 366 -10.99 -5.13 -7.91
C ALA A 366 -12.07 -5.59 -8.91
N ALA A 367 -11.94 -5.20 -10.18
CA ALA A 367 -12.87 -5.62 -11.22
C ALA A 367 -12.84 -7.13 -11.46
N ALA A 368 -11.64 -7.73 -11.53
CA ALA A 368 -11.46 -9.16 -11.78
C ALA A 368 -12.02 -10.04 -10.64
N LEU A 369 -11.96 -9.59 -9.39
CA LEU A 369 -12.48 -10.36 -8.24
C LEU A 369 -14.01 -10.48 -8.24
N ILE A 370 -14.74 -9.53 -8.85
CA ILE A 370 -16.20 -9.54 -8.91
C ILE A 370 -16.73 -10.39 -10.07
N GLU A 371 -15.97 -10.45 -11.16
CA GLU A 371 -16.26 -11.22 -12.36
C GLU A 371 -15.08 -12.15 -12.67
N PRO A 372 -14.86 -13.19 -11.84
CA PRO A 372 -13.81 -14.14 -12.12
C PRO A 372 -14.10 -14.80 -13.47
N ARG A 373 -13.12 -14.76 -14.38
CA ARG A 373 -13.24 -15.46 -15.68
C ARG A 373 -13.46 -16.96 -15.41
N PRO A 374 -14.29 -17.65 -16.22
CA PRO A 374 -14.45 -19.09 -16.09
C PRO A 374 -13.10 -19.79 -16.26
N ALA A 375 -12.88 -20.85 -15.47
CA ALA A 375 -11.61 -21.58 -15.35
C ALA A 375 -11.05 -22.15 -16.67
N ALA A 376 -11.81 -22.12 -17.76
CA ALA A 376 -11.45 -22.69 -19.06
C ALA A 376 -10.26 -21.99 -19.77
N ASP A 377 -9.90 -20.77 -19.37
CA ASP A 377 -8.75 -20.05 -19.95
C ASP A 377 -7.46 -20.15 -19.11
N ALA A 378 -7.51 -20.78 -17.93
CA ALA A 378 -6.32 -21.04 -17.12
C ALA A 378 -5.70 -22.37 -17.58
N THR A 379 -5.11 -22.40 -18.77
CA THR A 379 -4.38 -23.59 -19.21
C THR A 379 -3.26 -23.92 -18.22
N GLU A 380 -3.14 -25.21 -17.86
CA GLU A 380 -2.03 -25.85 -17.12
C GLU A 380 -0.61 -25.48 -17.59
N LYS A 381 -0.47 -24.77 -18.71
CA LYS A 381 0.77 -24.52 -19.47
C LYS A 381 1.62 -23.33 -18.99
N GLU A 382 1.24 -22.61 -17.93
CA GLU A 382 1.96 -21.40 -17.48
C GLU A 382 2.45 -21.49 -16.02
N ARG A 383 2.80 -22.67 -15.50
CA ARG A 383 3.49 -22.76 -14.20
C ARG A 383 5.00 -22.58 -14.41
N PRO A 384 5.61 -21.48 -13.97
CA PRO A 384 7.04 -21.26 -14.18
C PRO A 384 7.85 -22.24 -13.30
N GLU A 385 8.89 -22.85 -13.85
CA GLU A 385 9.88 -23.53 -13.01
C GLU A 385 10.64 -22.49 -12.17
N VAL A 386 10.52 -22.60 -10.85
CA VAL A 386 11.04 -21.60 -9.90
C VAL A 386 12.56 -21.75 -9.75
N GLN A 387 13.32 -21.09 -10.63
CA GLN A 387 14.79 -21.00 -10.53
C GLN A 387 15.23 -19.58 -10.14
N GLN A 388 14.77 -19.10 -8.97
CA GLN A 388 14.95 -17.69 -8.55
C GLN A 388 16.40 -17.23 -8.49
N ALA A 389 17.30 -18.09 -8.01
CA ALA A 389 18.72 -17.76 -7.92
C ALA A 389 19.34 -17.58 -9.30
N GLN A 390 18.95 -18.40 -10.27
CA GLN A 390 19.40 -18.26 -11.65
C GLN A 390 18.79 -17.00 -12.28
N TRP A 391 17.48 -16.81 -12.13
CA TRP A 391 16.79 -15.62 -12.65
C TRP A 391 17.38 -14.31 -12.12
N LEU A 392 17.66 -14.22 -10.81
CA LEU A 392 18.29 -13.05 -10.20
C LEU A 392 19.73 -12.86 -10.68
N SER A 393 20.42 -13.97 -10.99
CA SER A 393 21.75 -13.95 -11.57
C SER A 393 21.71 -13.31 -12.96
N SER A 394 20.83 -13.82 -13.84
CA SER A 394 20.61 -13.31 -15.20
C SER A 394 20.14 -11.86 -15.20
N LEU A 395 19.14 -11.49 -14.37
CA LEU A 395 18.64 -10.11 -14.30
C LEU A 395 19.76 -9.10 -14.02
N ALA A 396 20.71 -9.44 -13.14
CA ALA A 396 21.78 -8.51 -12.82
C ALA A 396 22.99 -8.58 -13.76
N GLU A 397 23.12 -9.63 -14.56
CA GLU A 397 24.10 -9.70 -15.65
C GLU A 397 23.59 -8.92 -16.87
N ASP A 398 22.34 -9.16 -17.26
CA ASP A 398 21.74 -8.59 -18.47
C ASP A 398 21.15 -7.19 -18.24
N GLY A 399 20.88 -6.82 -16.98
CA GLY A 399 20.24 -5.56 -16.60
C GLY A 399 18.77 -5.45 -17.02
N SER A 400 18.20 -6.52 -17.58
CA SER A 400 16.83 -6.59 -18.10
C SER A 400 16.30 -8.02 -17.99
N THR A 401 14.99 -8.20 -18.15
CA THR A 401 14.34 -9.51 -18.20
C THR A 401 12.96 -9.36 -18.86
N GLU A 402 12.49 -10.39 -19.56
CA GLU A 402 11.18 -10.38 -20.22
C GLU A 402 10.05 -10.85 -19.30
N ARG A 403 10.36 -11.66 -18.30
CA ARG A 403 9.38 -12.25 -17.38
C ARG A 403 9.89 -12.25 -15.95
N PHE A 404 8.99 -12.00 -15.01
CA PHE A 404 9.26 -12.22 -13.59
C PHE A 404 9.14 -13.71 -13.25
N VAL A 405 9.68 -14.13 -12.10
CA VAL A 405 9.76 -15.56 -11.72
C VAL A 405 8.39 -16.22 -11.53
N ASP A 406 7.33 -15.44 -11.39
CA ASP A 406 5.95 -15.92 -11.33
C ASP A 406 5.26 -16.03 -12.70
N GLY A 407 6.02 -15.77 -13.77
CA GLY A 407 5.57 -15.89 -15.15
C GLY A 407 5.02 -14.60 -15.76
N ARG A 408 4.70 -13.56 -14.97
CA ARG A 408 4.16 -12.30 -15.50
C ARG A 408 5.17 -11.58 -16.40
N ALA A 409 4.70 -10.97 -17.47
CA ALA A 409 5.57 -10.25 -18.40
C ALA A 409 6.07 -8.95 -17.76
N VAL A 410 7.34 -8.63 -18.00
CA VAL A 410 7.98 -7.40 -17.53
C VAL A 410 7.95 -6.38 -18.67
N THR A 411 7.26 -5.27 -18.45
CA THR A 411 7.11 -4.20 -19.45
C THR A 411 8.20 -3.14 -19.34
N GLN A 412 8.80 -2.98 -18.16
CA GLN A 412 9.85 -2.00 -17.92
C GLN A 412 10.81 -2.49 -16.84
N VAL A 413 12.11 -2.24 -17.04
CA VAL A 413 13.16 -2.41 -16.03
C VAL A 413 13.92 -1.11 -15.88
N ARG A 414 14.08 -0.64 -14.64
CA ARG A 414 15.00 0.44 -14.28
C ARG A 414 15.91 -0.06 -13.18
N HIS A 415 17.18 0.35 -13.18
CA HIS A 415 18.08 -0.02 -12.10
C HIS A 415 18.76 1.20 -11.49
N TYR A 416 18.99 1.12 -10.18
CA TYR A 416 19.54 2.21 -9.37
C TYR A 416 20.57 1.64 -8.39
N SER A 417 21.64 2.39 -8.14
CA SER A 417 22.54 2.09 -7.02
C SER A 417 21.98 2.67 -5.73
N LEU A 418 21.92 1.86 -4.67
CA LEU A 418 21.49 2.30 -3.34
C LEU A 418 22.68 2.64 -2.45
N ASP A 419 22.49 3.61 -1.56
CA ASP A 419 23.51 4.03 -0.59
C ASP A 419 23.73 2.93 0.48
N SER A 420 24.95 2.40 0.52
CA SER A 420 25.39 1.34 1.44
C SER A 420 26.86 1.50 1.78
N LYS A 421 27.20 1.25 3.07
CA LYS A 421 28.57 1.41 3.58
C LYS A 421 29.48 0.21 3.29
N SER A 422 28.92 -0.98 3.17
CA SER A 422 29.68 -2.24 3.17
C SER A 422 29.48 -3.08 1.92
N GLN A 423 28.55 -2.69 1.04
CA GLN A 423 28.13 -3.49 -0.11
C GLN A 423 27.77 -2.57 -1.27
N ASP A 424 27.88 -3.09 -2.48
CA ASP A 424 27.26 -2.48 -3.65
C ASP A 424 25.87 -3.10 -3.80
N VAL A 425 24.85 -2.27 -3.66
CA VAL A 425 23.45 -2.69 -3.72
C VAL A 425 22.82 -2.08 -4.97
N THR A 426 22.37 -2.95 -5.87
CA THR A 426 21.64 -2.57 -7.07
C THR A 426 20.17 -2.93 -6.89
N ARG A 427 19.30 -1.94 -7.04
CA ARG A 427 17.85 -2.12 -7.10
C ARG A 427 17.42 -2.24 -8.54
N PHE A 428 16.62 -3.25 -8.85
CA PHE A 428 15.87 -3.38 -10.10
C PHE A 428 14.40 -3.06 -9.81
N ALA A 429 13.93 -1.93 -10.32
CA ALA A 429 12.51 -1.57 -10.33
C ALA A 429 11.87 -2.11 -11.60
N LEU A 430 10.99 -3.09 -11.44
CA LEU A 430 10.27 -3.76 -12.51
C LEU A 430 8.84 -3.23 -12.55
N THR A 431 8.30 -3.03 -13.74
CA THR A 431 6.85 -2.86 -13.95
C THR A 431 6.36 -4.08 -14.72
N LEU A 432 5.31 -4.71 -14.20
CA LEU A 432 4.68 -5.88 -14.80
C LEU A 432 3.51 -5.48 -15.71
N ASP A 433 3.10 -6.40 -16.58
CA ASP A 433 1.99 -6.24 -17.52
C ASP A 433 0.63 -6.00 -16.84
N ASP A 434 0.43 -6.56 -15.65
CA ASP A 434 -0.70 -6.28 -14.77
C ASP A 434 -0.60 -4.93 -14.05
N GLY A 435 0.44 -4.15 -14.32
CA GLY A 435 0.74 -2.82 -13.79
C GLY A 435 1.31 -2.79 -12.38
N GLN A 436 1.64 -3.93 -11.77
CA GLN A 436 2.29 -3.95 -10.47
C GLN A 436 3.77 -3.54 -10.61
N SER A 437 4.26 -2.71 -9.69
CA SER A 437 5.65 -2.33 -9.59
C SER A 437 6.35 -3.17 -8.51
N LEU A 438 7.49 -3.77 -8.85
CA LEU A 438 8.30 -4.61 -7.95
C LEU A 438 9.70 -4.04 -7.78
N TYR A 439 10.25 -4.13 -6.57
CA TYR A 439 11.63 -3.72 -6.27
C TYR A 439 12.47 -4.92 -5.86
N VAL A 440 13.39 -5.35 -6.73
CA VAL A 440 14.28 -6.48 -6.48
C VAL A 440 15.68 -5.97 -6.19
N ASP A 441 16.19 -6.25 -4.99
CA ASP A 441 17.49 -5.76 -4.55
C ASP A 441 18.56 -6.87 -4.60
N ARG A 442 19.66 -6.60 -5.30
CA ARG A 442 20.85 -7.47 -5.31
C ARG A 442 22.00 -6.77 -4.60
N ALA A 443 22.51 -7.39 -3.54
CA ALA A 443 23.62 -6.87 -2.77
C ALA A 443 24.87 -7.74 -2.92
N VAL A 444 26.00 -7.13 -3.28
CA VAL A 444 27.30 -7.81 -3.42
C VAL A 444 28.30 -7.22 -2.42
N LYS A 445 29.00 -8.09 -1.68
CA LYS A 445 30.10 -7.66 -0.79
C LYS A 445 31.25 -7.11 -1.63
N ARG A 446 31.73 -5.90 -1.32
CA ARG A 446 32.95 -5.36 -1.92
C ARG A 446 34.14 -6.29 -1.63
N ARG A 447 34.72 -6.93 -2.64
CA ARG A 447 35.94 -7.75 -2.51
C ARG A 447 37.16 -6.84 -2.56
N GLY A 448 37.83 -6.68 -1.42
CA GLY A 448 39.16 -6.06 -1.30
C GLY A 448 39.21 -4.58 -1.69
N SER A 449 39.57 -3.71 -0.76
CA SER A 449 40.17 -2.42 -1.11
C SER A 449 41.16 -2.01 -0.03
N PRO A 450 42.27 -1.34 -0.39
CA PRO A 450 43.18 -0.74 0.57
C PRO A 450 42.39 0.22 1.47
N ALA A 451 42.98 0.56 2.63
CA ALA A 451 42.45 1.56 3.53
C ALA A 451 41.80 2.71 2.73
N LEU A 452 40.49 2.89 2.93
CA LEU A 452 39.77 4.04 2.44
C LEU A 452 40.60 5.26 2.84
N VAL A 453 41.20 5.93 1.85
CA VAL A 453 41.33 7.38 1.95
C VAL A 453 39.94 7.83 2.33
N ARG A 454 39.80 8.43 3.51
CA ARG A 454 38.60 9.17 3.90
C ARG A 454 38.39 10.20 2.79
N GLN A 455 37.62 9.83 1.77
CA GLN A 455 36.76 10.80 1.14
C GLN A 455 35.71 11.04 2.22
N GLU A 456 35.80 12.22 2.83
CA GLU A 456 34.70 12.76 3.58
C GLU A 456 33.43 12.52 2.76
N PRO A 457 32.31 12.09 3.39
CA PRO A 457 31.04 12.10 2.68
C PRO A 457 30.96 13.44 1.95
N PRO A 458 30.50 13.51 0.68
CA PRO A 458 30.21 14.81 0.10
C PRO A 458 29.35 15.50 1.16
N ALA A 459 29.87 16.62 1.68
CA ALA A 459 29.21 17.32 2.77
C ALA A 459 27.74 17.40 2.37
N ALA A 460 26.82 17.14 3.31
CA ALA A 460 25.41 17.44 3.08
C ALA A 460 25.40 18.79 2.35
N PRO A 461 24.83 18.86 1.13
CA PRO A 461 25.10 19.98 0.23
C PRO A 461 24.90 21.22 1.08
N ALA A 462 25.96 22.05 1.18
CA ALA A 462 26.03 23.08 2.21
C ALA A 462 24.79 23.99 2.19
N ALA A 463 24.08 24.00 1.06
CA ALA A 463 22.72 24.44 0.91
C ALA A 463 21.88 23.41 0.13
N ALA A 464 20.59 23.30 0.47
CA ALA A 464 19.56 22.71 -0.38
C ALA A 464 18.71 23.84 -0.98
N VAL A 465 18.30 23.70 -2.25
CA VAL A 465 17.35 24.64 -2.85
C VAL A 465 15.97 24.38 -2.23
N THR A 466 15.54 25.26 -1.33
CA THR A 466 14.21 25.19 -0.70
C THR A 466 13.15 25.98 -1.47
N ARG A 467 13.60 26.89 -2.35
CA ARG A 467 12.77 27.85 -3.08
C ARG A 467 13.53 28.40 -4.28
N MET A 468 12.81 28.66 -5.36
CA MET A 468 13.21 29.51 -6.48
C MET A 468 12.41 30.81 -6.42
N ALA A 469 13.09 31.95 -6.50
CA ALA A 469 12.45 33.27 -6.55
C ALA A 469 12.74 33.94 -7.89
N VAL A 470 11.70 34.36 -8.60
CA VAL A 470 11.81 35.09 -9.87
C VAL A 470 11.43 36.54 -9.61
N HIS A 471 12.28 37.46 -10.04
CA HIS A 471 12.00 38.89 -9.93
C HIS A 471 11.26 39.38 -11.17
N VAL A 472 10.17 40.09 -10.95
CA VAL A 472 9.31 40.64 -11.99
C VAL A 472 9.17 42.14 -11.83
N ARG A 473 8.89 42.84 -12.93
CA ARG A 473 8.73 44.29 -12.98
C ARG A 473 7.42 44.75 -12.34
N ASN A 474 6.37 43.95 -12.48
CA ASN A 474 5.03 44.28 -12.02
C ASN A 474 4.30 43.04 -11.52
N LEU A 475 4.14 42.94 -10.20
CA LEU A 475 3.54 41.75 -9.58
C LEU A 475 2.07 41.55 -9.96
N ALA A 476 1.34 42.63 -10.22
CA ALA A 476 -0.07 42.59 -10.59
C ALA A 476 -0.26 42.03 -12.01
N GLU A 477 0.61 42.40 -12.95
CA GLU A 477 0.59 41.85 -14.31
C GLU A 477 0.96 40.36 -14.30
N THR A 478 1.97 39.97 -13.52
CA THR A 478 2.35 38.56 -13.37
C THR A 478 1.23 37.73 -12.73
N ARG A 479 0.55 38.26 -11.70
CA ARG A 479 -0.62 37.60 -11.10
C ARG A 479 -1.72 37.36 -12.11
N LYS A 480 -2.04 38.39 -12.89
CA LYS A 480 -3.09 38.32 -13.91
C LYS A 480 -2.73 37.25 -14.95
N PHE A 481 -1.48 37.23 -15.39
CA PHE A 481 -1.00 36.22 -16.33
C PHE A 481 -1.10 34.79 -15.76
N TYR A 482 -0.42 34.49 -14.65
CA TYR A 482 -0.40 33.12 -14.13
C TYR A 482 -1.75 32.67 -13.53
N GLY A 483 -2.48 33.57 -12.88
CA GLY A 483 -3.75 33.27 -12.23
C GLY A 483 -4.95 33.29 -13.19
N GLU A 484 -5.13 34.36 -13.97
CA GLU A 484 -6.31 34.50 -14.84
C GLU A 484 -6.10 33.87 -16.22
N VAL A 485 -4.96 34.11 -16.87
CA VAL A 485 -4.69 33.57 -18.22
C VAL A 485 -4.40 32.07 -18.15
N LEU A 486 -3.45 31.66 -17.31
CA LEU A 486 -3.04 30.25 -17.21
C LEU A 486 -3.90 29.43 -16.24
N GLY A 487 -4.65 30.08 -15.33
CA GLY A 487 -5.53 29.37 -14.39
C GLY A 487 -4.80 28.69 -13.23
N LEU A 488 -3.57 29.11 -12.90
CA LEU A 488 -2.80 28.54 -11.80
C LEU A 488 -3.33 29.02 -10.43
N PRO A 489 -3.27 28.17 -9.40
CA PRO A 489 -3.70 28.51 -8.04
C PRO A 489 -2.66 29.40 -7.35
N VAL A 490 -2.58 30.66 -7.75
CA VAL A 490 -1.63 31.64 -7.20
C VAL A 490 -2.08 32.18 -5.83
N GLN A 491 -1.15 32.29 -4.88
CA GLN A 491 -1.40 32.80 -3.52
C GLN A 491 -0.51 34.00 -3.21
N GLU A 492 -1.08 35.10 -2.73
CA GLU A 492 -0.30 36.26 -2.27
C GLU A 492 -0.01 36.20 -0.78
N ARG A 493 1.23 36.54 -0.41
CA ARG A 493 1.63 36.78 0.98
C ARG A 493 2.55 38.00 1.03
N GLY A 494 1.98 39.17 1.31
CA GLY A 494 2.72 40.43 1.29
C GLY A 494 3.19 40.77 -0.14
N PRO A 495 4.47 41.17 -0.36
CA PRO A 495 5.00 41.53 -1.67
C PRO A 495 5.44 40.30 -2.50
N VAL A 496 4.93 39.11 -2.18
CA VAL A 496 5.31 37.84 -2.81
C VAL A 496 4.09 37.12 -3.36
N LEU A 497 4.15 36.73 -4.63
CA LEU A 497 3.16 35.89 -5.29
C LEU A 497 3.71 34.46 -5.41
N TYR A 498 3.05 33.49 -4.78
CA TYR A 498 3.41 32.08 -4.85
C TYR A 498 2.61 31.39 -5.95
N VAL A 499 3.31 30.81 -6.93
CA VAL A 499 2.70 29.97 -7.98
C VAL A 499 2.65 28.51 -7.51
N THR A 500 3.67 28.08 -6.76
CA THR A 500 3.73 26.82 -6.01
C THR A 500 4.44 27.07 -4.67
N PRO A 501 4.46 26.13 -3.71
CA PRO A 501 5.21 26.30 -2.46
C PRO A 501 6.72 26.54 -2.64
N TRP A 502 7.29 26.14 -3.79
CA TRP A 502 8.72 26.27 -4.10
C TRP A 502 9.04 27.32 -5.17
N LEU A 503 8.04 27.86 -5.89
CA LEU A 503 8.18 28.94 -6.87
C LEU A 503 7.50 30.22 -6.37
N ALA A 504 8.32 31.21 -6.03
CA ALA A 504 7.90 32.53 -5.59
C ALA A 504 8.23 33.59 -6.64
N VAL A 505 7.35 34.56 -6.81
CA VAL A 505 7.51 35.72 -7.68
C VAL A 505 7.56 36.97 -6.81
N LEU A 506 8.53 37.84 -7.07
CA LEU A 506 8.82 39.04 -6.27
C LEU A 506 8.89 40.26 -7.16
N GLU A 507 8.29 41.38 -6.74
CA GLU A 507 8.44 42.64 -7.45
C GLU A 507 9.85 43.23 -7.27
N MET A 508 10.44 43.77 -8.34
CA MET A 508 11.74 44.43 -8.30
C MET A 508 11.68 45.76 -7.54
N SER A 509 12.65 45.99 -6.64
CA SER A 509 12.83 47.25 -5.92
C SER A 509 14.12 47.96 -6.36
N GLY A 510 14.04 48.84 -7.35
CA GLY A 510 15.14 49.73 -7.80
C GLY A 510 15.61 49.53 -9.25
N PRO A 511 16.32 50.52 -9.85
CA PRO A 511 16.85 50.42 -11.21
C PRO A 511 18.15 49.60 -11.24
N LEU A 512 18.26 48.65 -12.18
CA LEU A 512 19.48 47.87 -12.43
C LEU A 512 20.11 48.30 -13.76
N ASP A 513 21.32 48.87 -13.67
CA ASP A 513 22.20 49.06 -14.81
C ASP A 513 22.78 47.69 -15.24
N THR A 514 22.25 47.14 -16.35
CA THR A 514 22.74 46.01 -17.18
C THR A 514 22.71 44.57 -16.61
N PRO A 515 22.67 43.54 -17.49
CA PRO A 515 21.64 43.20 -18.46
C PRO A 515 20.77 42.01 -17.98
N THR A 516 19.54 41.97 -18.50
CA THR A 516 18.57 40.86 -18.48
C THR A 516 19.22 39.48 -18.44
N ALA A 517 19.00 38.74 -17.34
CA ALA A 517 19.11 37.29 -17.34
C ALA A 517 18.37 36.75 -18.58
N GLY A 518 18.97 35.80 -19.29
CA GLY A 518 18.33 35.19 -20.46
C GLY A 518 16.94 34.65 -20.12
N PRO A 519 16.02 34.54 -21.09
CA PRO A 519 14.64 34.16 -20.83
C PRO A 519 14.60 32.79 -20.12
N LEU A 520 14.03 32.76 -18.92
CA LEU A 520 13.66 31.52 -18.25
C LEU A 520 12.52 30.87 -19.04
N GLN A 521 12.47 29.53 -19.03
CA GLN A 521 11.35 28.79 -19.56
C GLN A 521 10.62 28.07 -18.42
N PHE A 522 9.32 28.29 -18.31
CA PHE A 522 8.44 27.55 -17.39
C PHE A 522 7.56 26.59 -18.17
N THR A 523 7.40 25.36 -17.70
CA THR A 523 6.45 24.42 -18.30
C THR A 523 5.23 24.26 -17.39
N VAL A 524 4.04 24.49 -17.94
CA VAL A 524 2.77 24.38 -17.24
C VAL A 524 1.93 23.28 -17.88
N GLN A 525 1.50 22.30 -17.10
CA GLN A 525 0.60 21.25 -17.58
C GLN A 525 -0.86 21.70 -17.46
N THR A 526 -1.67 21.38 -18.49
CA THR A 526 -3.10 21.70 -18.52
C THR A 526 -3.92 20.54 -19.07
N SER A 527 -5.08 20.28 -18.45
CA SER A 527 -6.10 19.38 -19.00
C SER A 527 -7.04 20.09 -19.98
N ASP A 528 -6.95 21.43 -20.09
CA ASP A 528 -7.81 22.25 -20.94
C ASP A 528 -6.96 23.28 -21.72
N PRO A 529 -6.22 22.84 -22.76
CA PRO A 529 -5.42 23.73 -23.58
C PRO A 529 -6.28 24.72 -24.37
N ALA A 530 -7.53 24.36 -24.72
CA ALA A 530 -8.43 25.22 -25.49
C ALA A 530 -8.84 26.47 -24.71
N ARG A 531 -9.13 26.34 -23.41
CA ARG A 531 -9.37 27.48 -22.52
C ARG A 531 -8.17 28.41 -22.48
N ILE A 532 -6.96 27.86 -22.33
CA ILE A 532 -5.75 28.68 -22.24
C ILE A 532 -5.52 29.43 -23.56
N THR A 533 -5.66 28.78 -24.72
CA THR A 533 -5.56 29.45 -26.02
C THR A 533 -6.56 30.61 -26.14
N THR A 534 -7.82 30.40 -25.74
CA THR A 534 -8.86 31.44 -25.75
C THR A 534 -8.48 32.63 -24.86
N MET A 535 -7.90 32.36 -23.68
CA MET A 535 -7.47 33.40 -22.76
C MET A 535 -6.22 34.13 -23.25
N VAL A 536 -5.27 33.42 -23.86
CA VAL A 536 -4.08 34.01 -24.49
C VAL A 536 -4.49 35.01 -25.57
N GLU A 537 -5.45 34.66 -26.43
CA GLU A 537 -6.00 35.56 -27.44
C GLU A 537 -6.73 36.75 -26.80
N LYS A 538 -7.63 36.49 -25.83
CA LYS A 538 -8.41 37.52 -25.14
C LYS A 538 -7.54 38.59 -24.47
N TYR A 539 -6.43 38.19 -23.86
CA TYR A 539 -5.52 39.08 -23.15
C TYR A 539 -4.35 39.55 -24.03
N ASN A 540 -4.37 39.21 -25.33
CA ASN A 540 -3.35 39.60 -26.32
C ASN A 540 -1.92 39.24 -25.89
N VAL A 541 -1.75 38.03 -25.34
CA VAL A 541 -0.47 37.52 -24.86
C VAL A 541 0.40 37.10 -26.05
N PRO A 542 1.69 37.48 -26.12
CA PRO A 542 2.56 37.09 -27.22
C PRO A 542 2.78 35.58 -27.28
N VAL A 543 2.70 35.01 -28.48
CA VAL A 543 2.91 33.58 -28.76
C VAL A 543 4.22 33.39 -29.53
N THR A 544 5.04 32.41 -29.17
CA THR A 544 6.26 32.05 -29.91
C THR A 544 6.05 30.85 -30.83
N PRO A 545 6.87 30.69 -31.88
CA PRO A 545 6.82 29.52 -32.75
C PRO A 545 7.04 28.22 -31.98
N ARG A 546 6.45 27.13 -32.48
CA ARG A 546 6.62 25.79 -31.89
C ARG A 546 8.08 25.35 -31.90
N GLY A 547 8.49 24.73 -30.80
CA GLY A 547 9.78 24.08 -30.65
C GLY A 547 9.83 22.70 -31.33
N PRO A 548 11.03 22.13 -31.54
CA PRO A 548 11.22 20.86 -32.25
C PRO A 548 10.68 19.62 -31.49
N ARG A 549 10.27 19.77 -30.23
CA ARG A 549 9.71 18.70 -29.39
C ARG A 549 8.26 18.97 -28.96
N ASP A 550 7.62 19.98 -29.52
CA ASP A 550 6.26 20.36 -29.20
C ASP A 550 5.26 19.36 -29.79
N ILE A 551 4.25 18.98 -29.01
CA ILE A 551 3.20 18.05 -29.42
C ILE A 551 1.94 18.80 -29.90
N PRO A 552 1.04 18.16 -30.67
CA PRO A 552 -0.25 18.75 -30.99
C PRO A 552 -1.00 19.16 -29.72
N GLY A 553 -1.44 20.43 -29.66
CA GLY A 553 -2.11 21.01 -28.49
C GLY A 553 -1.19 21.74 -27.52
N SER A 554 0.14 21.70 -27.69
CA SER A 554 1.05 22.59 -26.94
C SER A 554 1.08 24.00 -27.52
N LEU A 555 1.32 24.97 -26.65
CA LEU A 555 1.37 26.39 -26.93
C LEU A 555 2.54 27.03 -26.17
N ARG A 556 3.30 27.91 -26.82
CA ARG A 556 4.36 28.69 -26.17
C ARG A 556 3.98 30.16 -26.14
N VAL A 557 4.03 30.75 -24.96
CA VAL A 557 3.69 32.17 -24.76
C VAL A 557 4.79 32.90 -24.02
N ILE A 558 4.80 34.22 -24.11
CA ILE A 558 5.72 35.07 -23.35
C ILE A 558 4.97 35.73 -22.20
N ASP A 559 5.51 35.61 -21.00
CA ASP A 559 4.99 36.29 -19.81
C ASP A 559 5.31 37.81 -19.85
N PRO A 560 4.74 38.62 -18.94
CA PRO A 560 4.96 40.08 -18.92
C PRO A 560 6.43 40.51 -18.79
N ASP A 561 7.30 39.64 -18.28
CA ASP A 561 8.70 39.93 -18.01
C ASP A 561 9.65 39.40 -19.10
N GLY A 562 9.10 38.75 -20.12
CA GLY A 562 9.84 38.24 -21.28
C GLY A 562 10.32 36.79 -21.14
N HIS A 563 9.82 36.05 -20.15
CA HIS A 563 10.09 34.62 -19.98
C HIS A 563 9.14 33.79 -20.85
N GLU A 564 9.63 32.67 -21.35
CA GLU A 564 8.80 31.76 -22.13
C GLU A 564 8.04 30.82 -21.20
N VAL A 565 6.76 30.60 -21.49
CA VAL A 565 5.93 29.61 -20.82
C VAL A 565 5.41 28.61 -21.84
N LEU A 566 5.86 27.36 -21.69
CA LEU A 566 5.39 26.21 -22.46
C LEU A 566 4.16 25.61 -21.79
N VAL A 567 3.01 25.75 -22.42
CA VAL A 567 1.76 25.10 -22.02
C VAL A 567 1.69 23.71 -22.65
N TRP A 568 1.59 22.68 -21.80
CA TRP A 568 1.69 21.28 -22.18
C TRP A 568 0.39 20.51 -21.85
N PRO A 569 -0.27 19.85 -22.82
CA PRO A 569 -1.49 19.09 -22.55
C PRO A 569 -1.20 17.77 -21.81
N VAL A 570 -2.09 17.38 -20.89
CA VAL A 570 -1.94 16.16 -20.05
C VAL A 570 -2.06 14.87 -20.88
N ASP A 571 -2.84 14.85 -21.96
CA ASP A 571 -3.15 13.65 -22.76
C ASP A 571 -2.24 13.45 -24.00
N GLY A 572 -0.95 13.81 -23.90
CA GLY A 572 0.01 13.76 -25.02
C GLY A 572 0.36 12.38 -25.58
N ARG A 573 -0.62 11.58 -26.02
CA ARG A 573 -0.38 10.53 -27.02
C ARG A 573 -0.26 11.18 -28.39
N PRO A 574 0.67 10.75 -29.26
CA PRO A 574 0.67 11.19 -30.64
C PRO A 574 -0.67 10.77 -31.29
N VAL A 575 -1.41 11.75 -31.79
CA VAL A 575 -2.51 11.51 -32.71
C VAL A 575 -1.88 11.13 -34.05
N ALA A 576 -2.33 10.02 -34.63
CA ALA A 576 -1.82 9.42 -35.86
C ALA A 576 -1.81 10.38 -37.06
#